data_AF-A0A0M0K2E2-F1
#
_entry.id   AF-A0A0M0K2E2-F1
#
_cell.length_a   1.000
_cell.length_b   1.000
_cell.length_c   1.000
_cell.angle_alpha   90.00
_cell.angle_beta   90.00
_cell.angle_gamma   90.00
#
_symmetry.space_group_name_H-M   'P 1'
#
loop_
_entity.id
_entity.type
_entity.pdbx_description
1 polymer ?
#
loop_
_entity_poly.entity_id
_entity_poly.type
_entity_poly.pdbx_seq_one_letter_code
_entity_poly.pdbx_strand_id
1 'polypeptide(L)'
;MQIKMISTILPYDNEYLGLQGRLVVTPLTDRCYRTLTGALQLDLGGAPEGPVGKGKTETTKDSGKAIARQAIVMNCSDGLDYLAVVKFFKGLAASGAWVCFDEFNRIELEALSVIAQQILTIIRGKAARVKEFDFEGSQLPFTMTCNSFITVNPGYAGRAELPDNLKVLFRTVAMMVPDYAMIGEVMLLSSGYLEARLCARKIVQTYKLCSEQRSSQDHNDYGMRAVMAVLRAAASLKQMFHDANEGILMLRSTINLPEPDYVLLKETCAWHCKNDNLQLTELFFIKITQLYEMIIVCHGLMIVGYSYGQEKLYNNPDQQWVMFDGPVDAFWIEYMNTVLDDDKKLWHEAMRCSWAWAARDANPKIPVTPNVDVAKFLVDENTIGDWAREGLPRDELSIQNGIMVTHASKWTLLIDPQGQGLGRIKRRTK
;
A
#
# COMPACT_ATOMS: atom_id res chain seq x y z
N MET A 1 -4.60 -26.19 -19.14
CA MET A 1 -3.14 -26.11 -18.97
C MET A 1 -2.80 -26.45 -17.52
N GLN A 2 -1.68 -27.13 -17.25
CA GLN A 2 -1.27 -27.50 -15.89
C GLN A 2 0.14 -26.96 -15.62
N ILE A 3 0.36 -26.48 -14.40
CA ILE A 3 1.67 -26.04 -13.91
C ILE A 3 2.24 -27.15 -13.03
N LYS A 4 3.54 -27.39 -13.19
CA LYS A 4 4.28 -28.39 -12.41
C LYS A 4 5.47 -27.74 -11.74
N MET A 5 5.61 -27.97 -10.43
CA MET A 5 6.79 -27.57 -9.67
C MET A 5 7.18 -28.71 -8.73
N ILE A 6 8.36 -29.30 -8.95
CA ILE A 6 8.82 -30.51 -8.24
C ILE A 6 7.79 -31.65 -8.40
N SER A 7 7.05 -31.98 -7.35
CA SER A 7 5.99 -33.00 -7.30
C SER A 7 4.58 -32.43 -7.34
N THR A 8 4.45 -31.10 -7.27
CA THR A 8 3.16 -30.43 -7.22
C THR A 8 2.63 -30.18 -8.63
N ILE A 9 1.35 -30.47 -8.84
CA ILE A 9 0.61 -30.19 -10.07
C ILE A 9 -0.58 -29.30 -9.71
N LEU A 10 -0.64 -28.11 -10.30
CA LEU A 10 -1.74 -27.16 -10.14
C LEU A 10 -2.40 -26.87 -11.50
N PRO A 11 -3.73 -26.67 -11.56
CA PRO A 11 -4.36 -26.14 -12.74
C PRO A 11 -3.88 -24.70 -12.98
N TYR A 12 -3.76 -24.31 -14.25
CA TYR A 12 -3.60 -22.91 -14.62
C TYR A 12 -4.98 -22.24 -14.67
N ASP A 13 -5.13 -21.07 -14.04
CA ASP A 13 -6.44 -20.49 -13.75
C ASP A 13 -7.00 -19.61 -14.87
N ASN A 14 -6.16 -19.19 -15.82
CA ASN A 14 -6.55 -18.39 -16.99
C ASN A 14 -7.19 -17.02 -16.63
N GLU A 15 -6.92 -16.45 -15.46
CA GLU A 15 -7.37 -15.10 -15.17
C GLU A 15 -6.55 -14.09 -15.98
N TYR A 16 -7.22 -13.10 -16.58
CA TYR A 16 -6.54 -12.02 -17.27
C TYR A 16 -5.96 -11.03 -16.26
N LEU A 17 -4.64 -11.01 -16.13
CA LEU A 17 -3.94 -10.14 -15.17
C LEU A 17 -3.45 -8.83 -15.79
N GLY A 18 -3.53 -8.68 -17.11
CA GLY A 18 -2.95 -7.56 -17.86
C GLY A 18 -1.43 -7.57 -17.89
N LEU A 19 -0.84 -6.48 -18.38
CA LEU A 19 0.62 -6.28 -18.39
C LEU A 19 1.06 -5.85 -16.99
N GLN A 20 1.63 -6.78 -16.24
CA GLN A 20 2.18 -6.52 -14.92
C GLN A 20 3.68 -6.79 -14.89
N GLY A 21 4.41 -6.01 -14.09
CA GLY A 21 5.80 -6.29 -13.77
C GLY A 21 5.95 -7.68 -13.11
N ARG A 22 7.06 -8.35 -13.43
CA ARG A 22 7.51 -9.61 -12.82
C ARG A 22 8.63 -9.33 -11.84
N LEU A 23 8.64 -10.06 -10.73
CA LEU A 23 9.74 -10.01 -9.78
C LEU A 23 11.00 -10.67 -10.36
N VAL A 24 12.18 -10.14 -10.06
CA VAL A 24 13.45 -10.81 -10.43
C VAL A 24 13.55 -12.11 -9.63
N VAL A 25 13.69 -13.23 -10.33
CA VAL A 25 13.82 -14.54 -9.70
C VAL A 25 15.22 -14.69 -9.09
N THR A 26 15.27 -14.86 -7.78
CA THR A 26 16.47 -15.14 -6.98
C THR A 26 16.36 -16.54 -6.36
N PRO A 27 17.45 -17.12 -5.83
CA PRO A 27 17.39 -18.36 -5.06
C PRO A 27 16.41 -18.30 -3.86
N LEU A 28 16.21 -17.11 -3.29
CA LEU A 28 15.26 -16.89 -2.20
C LEU A 28 13.81 -16.96 -2.68
N THR A 29 13.46 -16.25 -3.75
CA THR A 29 12.11 -16.26 -4.33
C THR A 29 11.77 -17.63 -4.89
N ASP A 30 12.73 -18.33 -5.50
CA ASP A 30 12.58 -19.71 -5.99
C ASP A 30 12.30 -20.70 -4.84
N ARG A 31 12.99 -20.56 -3.71
CA ARG A 31 12.65 -21.31 -2.48
C ARG A 31 11.24 -20.99 -1.99
N CYS A 32 10.86 -19.72 -1.98
CA CYS A 32 9.51 -19.31 -1.59
C CYS A 32 8.45 -19.93 -2.52
N TYR A 33 8.63 -19.87 -3.84
CA TYR A 33 7.71 -20.49 -4.81
C TYR A 33 7.55 -21.99 -4.60
N ARG A 34 8.65 -22.71 -4.34
CA ARG A 34 8.58 -24.14 -4.01
C ARG A 34 7.75 -24.40 -2.76
N THR A 35 7.99 -23.63 -1.69
CA THR A 35 7.25 -23.80 -0.43
C THR A 35 5.77 -23.46 -0.59
N LEU A 36 5.44 -22.33 -1.22
CA LEU A 36 4.06 -21.91 -1.45
C LEU A 36 3.30 -22.90 -2.33
N THR A 37 3.95 -23.42 -3.38
CA THR A 37 3.36 -24.42 -4.27
C THR A 37 3.15 -25.75 -3.54
N GLY A 38 4.12 -26.20 -2.73
CA GLY A 38 3.96 -27.37 -1.88
C GLY A 38 2.87 -27.20 -0.82
N ALA A 39 2.67 -25.99 -0.28
CA ALA A 39 1.59 -25.68 0.65
C ALA A 39 0.22 -25.84 -0.02
N LEU A 40 0.07 -25.31 -1.24
CA LEU A 40 -1.14 -25.45 -2.06
C LEU A 40 -1.50 -26.91 -2.34
N GLN A 41 -0.51 -27.78 -2.58
CA GLN A 41 -0.76 -29.21 -2.77
C GLN A 41 -1.36 -29.88 -1.54
N LEU A 42 -1.07 -29.36 -0.35
CA LEU A 42 -1.54 -29.88 0.93
C LEU A 42 -2.79 -29.15 1.43
N ASP A 43 -3.39 -28.29 0.61
CA ASP A 43 -4.49 -27.40 0.99
C ASP A 43 -4.17 -26.47 2.18
N LEU A 44 -2.88 -26.21 2.44
CA LEU A 44 -2.41 -25.29 3.48
C LEU A 44 -2.16 -23.89 2.89
N GLY A 45 -2.16 -22.89 3.78
CA GLY A 45 -1.70 -21.56 3.45
C GLY A 45 -0.17 -21.48 3.42
N GLY A 46 0.37 -20.37 2.93
CA GLY A 46 1.81 -20.06 3.01
C GLY A 46 2.10 -18.91 3.97
N ALA A 47 3.20 -19.01 4.72
CA ALA A 47 3.63 -17.99 5.67
C ALA A 47 5.09 -17.53 5.42
N PRO A 48 5.34 -16.65 4.44
CA PRO A 48 6.62 -15.96 4.34
C PRO A 48 6.91 -15.12 5.59
N GLU A 49 8.02 -15.39 6.26
CA GLU A 49 8.42 -14.72 7.50
C GLU A 49 9.83 -14.14 7.39
N GLY A 50 10.08 -13.00 8.03
CA GLY A 50 11.42 -12.39 8.03
C GLY A 50 11.38 -10.90 8.32
N PRO A 51 12.51 -10.18 8.18
CA PRO A 51 12.54 -8.74 8.40
C PRO A 51 11.62 -7.96 7.43
N VAL A 52 11.35 -6.68 7.75
CA VAL A 52 10.57 -5.78 6.91
C VAL A 52 11.30 -5.48 5.60
N GLY A 53 10.56 -5.30 4.50
CA GLY A 53 11.11 -4.88 3.20
C GLY A 53 11.95 -5.94 2.48
N LYS A 54 11.73 -7.23 2.76
CA LYS A 54 12.45 -8.36 2.14
C LYS A 54 11.68 -9.07 1.00
N GLY A 55 10.65 -8.42 0.46
CA GLY A 55 9.93 -8.93 -0.72
C GLY A 55 8.89 -10.02 -0.42
N LYS A 56 8.42 -10.16 0.83
CA LYS A 56 7.49 -11.22 1.25
C LYS A 56 6.16 -11.15 0.49
N THR A 57 5.54 -9.97 0.54
CA THR A 57 4.23 -9.70 -0.07
C THR A 57 4.31 -9.78 -1.60
N GLU A 58 5.35 -9.20 -2.18
CA GLU A 58 5.58 -9.18 -3.62
C GLU A 58 5.84 -10.59 -4.17
N THR A 59 6.57 -11.43 -3.43
CA THR A 59 6.82 -12.83 -3.81
C THR A 59 5.52 -13.63 -3.81
N THR A 60 4.65 -13.46 -2.79
CA THR A 60 3.33 -14.10 -2.76
C THR A 60 2.43 -13.63 -3.91
N LYS A 61 2.50 -12.35 -4.28
CA LYS A 61 1.76 -11.83 -5.44
C LYS A 61 2.26 -12.43 -6.75
N ASP A 62 3.58 -12.44 -6.97
CA ASP A 62 4.17 -12.96 -8.22
C ASP A 62 3.97 -14.47 -8.37
N SER A 63 3.90 -15.23 -7.26
CA SER A 63 3.54 -16.65 -7.32
C SER A 63 2.11 -16.88 -7.82
N GLY A 64 1.14 -16.05 -7.40
CA GLY A 64 -0.21 -16.04 -7.96
C GLY A 64 -0.22 -15.70 -9.45
N LYS A 65 0.56 -14.67 -9.86
CA LYS A 65 0.70 -14.32 -11.29
C LYS A 65 1.23 -15.48 -12.12
N ALA A 66 2.14 -16.28 -11.57
CA ALA A 66 2.71 -17.43 -12.26
C ALA A 66 1.67 -18.50 -12.60
N ILE A 67 0.58 -18.60 -11.84
CA ILE A 67 -0.53 -19.52 -12.10
C ILE A 67 -1.75 -18.88 -12.77
N ALA A 68 -1.62 -17.61 -13.17
CA ALA A 68 -2.70 -16.76 -13.66
C ALA A 68 -3.87 -16.64 -12.68
N ARG A 69 -3.54 -16.35 -11.41
CA ARG A 69 -4.50 -15.98 -10.38
C ARG A 69 -4.12 -14.67 -9.72
N GLN A 70 -5.11 -13.79 -9.56
CA GLN A 70 -4.92 -12.55 -8.84
C GLN A 70 -4.90 -12.81 -7.33
N ALA A 71 -3.76 -12.52 -6.70
CA ALA A 71 -3.65 -12.48 -5.24
C ALA A 71 -4.01 -11.08 -4.73
N ILE A 72 -5.08 -11.01 -3.92
CA ILE A 72 -5.51 -9.79 -3.23
C ILE A 72 -4.60 -9.60 -2.02
N VAL A 73 -4.01 -8.42 -1.87
CA VAL A 73 -3.22 -8.07 -0.67
C VAL A 73 -4.08 -7.21 0.24
N MET A 74 -4.11 -7.59 1.52
CA MET A 74 -4.80 -6.85 2.57
C MET A 74 -3.78 -6.56 3.67
N ASN A 75 -3.58 -5.29 3.97
CA ASN A 75 -2.74 -4.90 5.10
C ASN A 75 -3.53 -5.07 6.41
N CYS A 76 -2.95 -5.77 7.37
CA CYS A 76 -3.58 -6.02 8.66
C CYS A 76 -3.17 -4.96 9.67
N SER A 77 -4.14 -4.48 10.43
CA SER A 77 -3.94 -3.56 11.53
C SER A 77 -4.68 -4.04 12.79
N ASP A 78 -4.34 -3.44 13.91
CA ASP A 78 -4.84 -3.78 15.24
C ASP A 78 -6.37 -3.59 15.33
N GLY A 79 -6.95 -2.70 14.51
CA GLY A 79 -8.38 -2.41 14.44
C GLY A 79 -9.21 -3.32 13.50
N LEU A 80 -8.68 -4.46 13.05
CA LEU A 80 -9.38 -5.34 12.11
C LEU A 80 -10.61 -6.01 12.77
N ASP A 81 -11.79 -5.45 12.48
CA ASP A 81 -13.09 -5.94 12.96
C ASP A 81 -13.35 -7.39 12.49
N TYR A 82 -13.48 -8.33 13.44
CA TYR A 82 -13.71 -9.75 13.17
C TYR A 82 -14.96 -10.00 12.31
N LEU A 83 -15.99 -9.14 12.39
CA LEU A 83 -17.19 -9.26 11.54
C LEU A 83 -16.90 -8.94 10.08
N ALA A 84 -15.99 -7.99 9.82
CA ALA A 84 -15.54 -7.67 8.48
C ALA A 84 -14.70 -8.82 7.90
N VAL A 85 -13.87 -9.44 8.75
CA VAL A 85 -13.08 -10.63 8.40
C VAL A 85 -13.95 -11.82 8.03
N VAL A 86 -15.01 -12.11 8.80
CA VAL A 86 -16.00 -13.14 8.45
C VAL A 86 -16.55 -12.90 7.05
N LYS A 87 -17.04 -11.68 6.77
CA LYS A 87 -17.60 -11.32 5.46
C LYS A 87 -16.56 -11.46 4.34
N PHE A 88 -15.31 -11.10 4.62
CA PHE A 88 -14.21 -11.25 3.68
C PHE A 88 -13.95 -12.72 3.34
N PHE A 89 -13.86 -13.60 4.34
CA PHE A 89 -13.65 -15.04 4.11
C PHE A 89 -14.84 -15.72 3.43
N LYS A 90 -16.07 -15.26 3.67
CA LYS A 90 -17.25 -15.67 2.87
C LYS A 90 -17.04 -15.37 1.39
N GLY A 91 -16.60 -14.15 1.06
CA GLY A 91 -16.29 -13.75 -0.31
C GLY A 91 -15.11 -14.52 -0.90
N LEU A 92 -14.06 -14.77 -0.11
CA LEU A 92 -12.88 -15.55 -0.52
C LEU A 92 -13.26 -16.99 -0.90
N ALA A 93 -14.02 -17.67 -0.04
CA ALA A 93 -14.45 -19.05 -0.25
C ALA A 93 -15.39 -19.19 -1.47
N ALA A 94 -16.30 -18.23 -1.66
CA ALA A 94 -17.22 -18.23 -2.80
C ALA A 94 -16.52 -17.92 -4.12
N SER A 95 -15.63 -16.92 -4.14
CA SER A 95 -14.95 -16.47 -5.36
C SER A 95 -13.80 -17.39 -5.81
N GLY A 96 -13.19 -18.13 -4.90
CA GLY A 96 -11.99 -18.90 -5.22
C GLY A 96 -10.72 -18.05 -5.30
N ALA A 97 -10.77 -16.78 -4.91
CA ALA A 97 -9.63 -15.86 -4.96
C ALA A 97 -8.51 -16.24 -3.98
N TRP A 98 -7.32 -15.68 -4.19
CA TRP A 98 -6.24 -15.76 -3.23
C TRP A 98 -6.14 -14.47 -2.43
N VAL A 99 -5.84 -14.59 -1.14
CA VAL A 99 -5.53 -13.44 -0.28
C VAL A 99 -4.14 -13.59 0.34
N CYS A 100 -3.40 -12.49 0.39
CA CYS A 100 -2.21 -12.33 1.20
C CYS A 100 -2.50 -11.29 2.28
N PHE A 101 -2.58 -11.75 3.53
CA PHE A 101 -2.65 -10.89 4.70
C PHE A 101 -1.26 -10.38 5.02
N ASP A 102 -1.02 -9.13 4.67
CA ASP A 102 0.24 -8.47 4.96
C ASP A 102 0.27 -8.03 6.41
N GLU A 103 1.43 -8.13 7.05
CA GLU A 103 1.62 -7.74 8.45
C GLU A 103 0.68 -8.46 9.43
N PHE A 104 0.40 -9.74 9.16
CA PHE A 104 -0.66 -10.51 9.82
C PHE A 104 -0.52 -10.58 11.35
N ASN A 105 0.71 -10.49 11.87
CA ASN A 105 1.00 -10.49 13.29
C ASN A 105 0.70 -9.16 14.01
N ARG A 106 -0.02 -8.22 13.39
CA ARG A 106 -0.60 -7.03 14.03
C ARG A 106 -2.00 -7.23 14.57
N ILE A 107 -2.68 -8.27 14.09
CA ILE A 107 -4.03 -8.57 14.52
C ILE A 107 -4.00 -9.01 15.99
N GLU A 108 -4.96 -8.51 16.79
CA GLU A 108 -5.15 -8.94 18.18
C GLU A 108 -5.41 -10.45 18.28
N LEU A 109 -4.99 -11.06 19.40
CA LEU A 109 -5.04 -12.51 19.60
C LEU A 109 -6.46 -13.10 19.49
N GLU A 110 -7.46 -12.33 19.94
CA GLU A 110 -8.87 -12.68 19.86
C GLU A 110 -9.32 -12.83 18.40
N ALA A 111 -8.97 -11.86 17.55
CA ALA A 111 -9.32 -11.89 16.13
C ALA A 111 -8.51 -12.96 15.36
N LEU A 112 -7.25 -13.19 15.72
CA LEU A 112 -6.44 -14.29 15.14
C LEU A 112 -7.08 -15.66 15.40
N SER A 113 -7.66 -15.87 16.58
CA SER A 113 -8.32 -17.13 16.93
C SER A 113 -9.56 -17.38 16.07
N VAL A 114 -10.34 -16.34 15.77
CA VAL A 114 -11.49 -16.40 14.85
C VAL A 114 -11.03 -16.69 13.42
N ILE A 115 -9.97 -16.03 12.95
CA ILE A 115 -9.39 -16.28 11.63
C ILE A 115 -8.90 -17.73 11.49
N ALA A 116 -8.27 -18.27 12.53
CA ALA A 116 -7.81 -19.66 12.54
C ALA A 116 -8.97 -20.65 12.30
N GLN A 117 -10.10 -20.44 12.98
CA GLN A 117 -11.29 -21.27 12.81
C GLN A 117 -11.87 -21.16 11.40
N GLN A 118 -11.92 -19.94 10.84
CA GLN A 118 -12.39 -19.69 9.48
C GLN A 118 -11.53 -20.41 8.42
N ILE A 119 -10.21 -20.29 8.53
CA ILE A 119 -9.27 -20.98 7.62
C ILE A 119 -9.42 -22.49 7.77
N LEU A 120 -9.53 -23.01 8.99
CA LEU A 120 -9.71 -24.43 9.23
C LEU A 120 -11.02 -24.96 8.60
N THR A 121 -12.11 -24.20 8.65
CA THR A 121 -13.38 -24.54 8.00
C THR A 121 -13.21 -24.64 6.48
N ILE A 122 -12.47 -23.71 5.86
CA ILE A 122 -12.14 -23.76 4.43
C ILE A 122 -11.32 -25.01 4.10
N ILE A 123 -10.26 -25.31 4.87
CA ILE A 123 -9.41 -26.49 4.66
C ILE A 123 -10.23 -27.78 4.74
N ARG A 124 -11.12 -27.89 5.73
CA ARG A 124 -12.03 -29.04 5.87
C ARG A 124 -13.00 -29.15 4.68
N GLY A 125 -13.52 -28.03 4.20
CA GLY A 125 -14.35 -27.97 2.99
C GLY A 125 -13.61 -28.50 1.76
N LYS A 126 -12.35 -28.10 1.57
CA LYS A 126 -11.50 -28.62 0.49
C LYS A 126 -11.26 -30.12 0.61
N ALA A 127 -10.87 -30.59 1.80
CA ALA A 127 -10.61 -32.00 2.06
C ALA A 127 -11.85 -32.88 1.79
N ALA A 128 -13.04 -32.38 2.15
CA ALA A 128 -14.32 -33.05 1.90
C ALA A 128 -14.82 -32.89 0.44
N ARG A 129 -14.16 -32.07 -0.37
CA ARG A 129 -14.51 -31.78 -1.77
C ARG A 129 -15.96 -31.29 -1.95
N VAL A 130 -16.45 -30.49 -1.02
CA VAL A 130 -17.83 -29.96 -1.05
C VAL A 130 -17.98 -28.90 -2.14
N LYS A 131 -19.17 -28.81 -2.74
CA LYS A 131 -19.51 -27.75 -3.72
C LYS A 131 -20.19 -26.56 -3.08
N GLU A 132 -20.80 -26.78 -1.93
CA GLU A 132 -21.45 -25.78 -1.08
C GLU A 132 -21.15 -26.16 0.37
N PHE A 133 -21.01 -25.16 1.24
CA PHE A 133 -20.76 -25.39 2.65
C PHE A 133 -21.40 -24.32 3.53
N ASP A 134 -21.70 -24.70 4.77
CA ASP A 134 -22.09 -23.75 5.81
C ASP A 134 -20.86 -23.04 6.35
N PHE A 135 -20.82 -21.72 6.20
CA PHE A 135 -19.74 -20.89 6.71
C PHE A 135 -20.33 -19.78 7.57
N GLU A 136 -20.10 -19.85 8.88
CA GLU A 136 -20.63 -18.89 9.86
C GLU A 136 -22.15 -18.66 9.67
N GLY A 137 -22.91 -19.76 9.60
CA GLY A 137 -24.37 -19.77 9.47
C GLY A 137 -24.91 -19.36 8.10
N SER A 138 -24.08 -19.33 7.06
CA SER A 138 -24.48 -18.99 5.69
C SER A 138 -24.09 -20.10 4.73
N GLN A 139 -25.06 -20.61 3.97
CA GLN A 139 -24.81 -21.54 2.88
C GLN A 139 -24.22 -20.78 1.69
N LEU A 140 -23.03 -21.17 1.26
CA LEU A 140 -22.28 -20.52 0.20
C LEU A 140 -21.77 -21.54 -0.82
N PRO A 141 -21.70 -21.17 -2.11
CA PRO A 141 -20.93 -21.93 -3.07
C PRO A 141 -19.46 -21.96 -2.63
N PHE A 142 -18.81 -23.10 -2.80
CA PHE A 142 -17.44 -23.31 -2.40
C PHE A 142 -16.53 -23.54 -3.61
N THR A 143 -15.53 -22.67 -3.77
CA THR A 143 -14.58 -22.75 -4.87
C THR A 143 -13.23 -23.24 -4.36
N MET A 144 -12.81 -24.43 -4.81
CA MET A 144 -11.60 -25.15 -4.35
C MET A 144 -10.30 -24.35 -4.46
N THR A 145 -10.25 -23.38 -5.37
CA THR A 145 -9.04 -22.60 -5.64
C THR A 145 -8.76 -21.54 -4.57
N CYS A 146 -9.72 -21.22 -3.69
CA CYS A 146 -9.52 -20.21 -2.64
C CYS A 146 -8.30 -20.55 -1.77
N ASN A 147 -7.44 -19.60 -1.46
CA ASN A 147 -6.36 -19.83 -0.48
C ASN A 147 -5.94 -18.57 0.24
N SER A 148 -5.34 -18.74 1.41
CA SER A 148 -4.81 -17.65 2.24
C SER A 148 -3.30 -17.78 2.41
N PHE A 149 -2.64 -16.63 2.38
CA PHE A 149 -1.22 -16.46 2.67
C PHE A 149 -1.09 -15.38 3.74
N ILE A 150 -0.06 -15.46 4.56
CA ILE A 150 0.22 -14.47 5.61
C ILE A 150 1.67 -14.03 5.52
N THR A 151 1.97 -12.77 5.83
CA THR A 151 3.36 -12.33 6.03
C THR A 151 3.60 -12.02 7.49
N VAL A 152 4.77 -12.40 7.99
CA VAL A 152 5.13 -12.24 9.41
C VAL A 152 6.43 -11.45 9.54
N ASN A 153 6.42 -10.48 10.44
CA ASN A 153 7.57 -9.67 10.86
C ASN A 153 7.94 -10.05 12.32
N PRO A 154 8.76 -11.09 12.56
CA PRO A 154 9.13 -11.46 13.92
C PRO A 154 10.04 -10.41 14.56
N GLY A 155 9.91 -10.21 15.88
CA GLY A 155 10.83 -9.40 16.69
C GLY A 155 10.62 -7.87 16.66
N TYR A 156 9.50 -7.39 16.12
CA TYR A 156 9.12 -5.97 16.15
C TYR A 156 8.14 -5.66 17.28
N ALA A 157 8.29 -4.49 17.90
CA ALA A 157 7.38 -4.03 18.96
C ALA A 157 5.93 -3.92 18.44
N GLY A 158 4.95 -4.27 19.29
CA GLY A 158 3.53 -4.24 18.92
C GLY A 158 3.06 -5.41 18.04
N ARG A 159 3.90 -6.44 17.83
CA ARG A 159 3.53 -7.62 17.04
C ARG A 159 3.23 -8.82 17.95
N ALA A 160 2.09 -9.47 17.76
CA ALA A 160 1.69 -10.67 18.46
C ALA A 160 2.48 -11.90 17.96
N GLU A 161 2.80 -12.83 18.87
CA GLU A 161 3.19 -14.16 18.44
C GLU A 161 1.98 -14.92 17.91
N LEU A 162 2.16 -15.63 16.80
CA LEU A 162 1.09 -16.43 16.24
C LEU A 162 0.80 -17.65 17.13
N PRO A 163 -0.46 -17.90 17.49
CA PRO A 163 -0.87 -19.12 18.17
C PRO A 163 -0.47 -20.40 17.43
N ASP A 164 -0.14 -21.47 18.15
CA ASP A 164 0.36 -22.72 17.53
C ASP A 164 -0.69 -23.42 16.66
N ASN A 165 -1.96 -23.36 17.05
CA ASN A 165 -3.08 -23.86 16.25
C ASN A 165 -3.20 -23.15 14.90
N LEU A 166 -2.81 -21.87 14.83
CA LEU A 166 -2.79 -21.10 13.58
C LEU A 166 -1.56 -21.44 12.75
N LYS A 167 -0.37 -21.55 13.37
CA LYS A 167 0.88 -21.92 12.66
C LYS A 167 0.75 -23.22 11.87
N VAL A 168 0.02 -24.21 12.41
CA VAL A 168 -0.20 -25.51 11.74
C VAL A 168 -0.98 -25.38 10.42
N LEU A 169 -1.77 -24.31 10.23
CA LEU A 169 -2.53 -24.07 9.00
C LEU A 169 -1.68 -23.52 7.86
N PHE A 170 -0.41 -23.16 8.13
CA PHE A 170 0.48 -22.55 7.16
C PHE A 170 1.81 -23.28 7.04
N ARG A 171 2.40 -23.26 5.84
CA ARG A 171 3.80 -23.63 5.62
C ARG A 171 4.68 -22.39 5.66
N THR A 172 5.59 -22.34 6.63
CA THR A 172 6.51 -21.21 6.82
C THR A 172 7.66 -21.23 5.82
N VAL A 173 8.10 -20.04 5.41
CA VAL A 173 9.33 -19.86 4.63
C VAL A 173 10.07 -18.61 5.06
N ALA A 174 11.33 -18.77 5.47
CA ALA A 174 12.18 -17.67 5.86
C ALA A 174 12.61 -16.84 4.64
N MET A 175 12.23 -15.57 4.64
CA MET A 175 12.54 -14.52 3.66
C MET A 175 13.58 -13.57 4.26
N MET A 176 14.85 -13.94 4.11
CA MET A 176 15.98 -13.16 4.59
C MET A 176 16.42 -12.10 3.58
N VAL A 177 17.62 -11.53 3.75
CA VAL A 177 18.18 -10.54 2.83
C VAL A 177 18.42 -11.21 1.45
N PRO A 178 17.77 -10.75 0.37
CA PRO A 178 18.04 -11.26 -0.96
C PRO A 178 19.36 -10.70 -1.50
N ASP A 179 19.89 -11.33 -2.56
CA ASP A 179 21.07 -10.82 -3.26
C ASP A 179 20.68 -9.58 -4.09
N TYR A 180 20.87 -8.41 -3.49
CA TYR A 180 20.58 -7.13 -4.15
C TYR A 180 21.44 -6.91 -5.39
N ALA A 181 22.65 -7.47 -5.47
CA ALA A 181 23.52 -7.31 -6.63
C ALA A 181 22.98 -8.10 -7.82
N MET A 182 22.48 -9.31 -7.58
CA MET A 182 21.78 -10.09 -8.62
C MET A 182 20.53 -9.37 -9.11
N ILE A 183 19.72 -8.81 -8.20
CA ILE A 183 18.51 -8.06 -8.57
C ILE A 183 18.88 -6.83 -9.40
N GLY A 184 19.87 -6.05 -8.95
CA GLY A 184 20.34 -4.87 -9.66
C GLY A 184 20.93 -5.20 -11.03
N GLU A 185 21.67 -6.30 -11.15
CA GLU A 185 22.23 -6.75 -12.43
C GLU A 185 21.12 -7.03 -13.45
N VAL A 186 20.10 -7.80 -13.06
CA VAL A 186 18.97 -8.12 -13.95
C VAL A 186 18.20 -6.86 -14.36
N MET A 187 17.96 -5.94 -13.41
CA MET A 187 17.25 -4.70 -13.70
C MET A 187 18.02 -3.76 -14.65
N LEU A 188 19.34 -3.66 -14.47
CA LEU A 188 20.18 -2.85 -15.35
C LEU A 188 20.27 -3.48 -16.74
N LEU A 189 20.43 -4.81 -16.83
CA LEU A 189 20.40 -5.54 -18.11
C LEU A 189 19.09 -5.30 -18.86
N SER A 190 17.94 -5.38 -18.18
CA SER A 190 16.63 -5.13 -18.81
C SER A 190 16.43 -3.68 -19.24
N SER A 191 17.26 -2.77 -18.73
CA SER A 191 17.27 -1.34 -19.06
C SER A 191 18.32 -0.97 -20.12
N GLY A 192 19.05 -1.96 -20.66
CA GLY A 192 20.03 -1.76 -21.74
C GLY A 192 21.47 -1.50 -21.30
N TYR A 193 21.81 -1.73 -20.02
CA TYR A 193 23.21 -1.67 -19.58
C TYR A 193 24.00 -2.90 -20.03
N LEU A 194 25.20 -2.68 -20.55
CA LEU A 194 26.15 -3.73 -20.97
C LEU A 194 27.08 -4.16 -19.82
N GLU A 195 27.46 -3.23 -18.94
CA GLU A 195 28.30 -3.43 -17.76
C GLU A 195 27.47 -3.57 -16.47
N ALA A 196 26.21 -4.02 -16.60
CA ALA A 196 25.22 -4.14 -15.53
C ALA A 196 25.75 -4.85 -14.27
N ARG A 197 26.49 -5.96 -14.43
CA ARG A 197 27.06 -6.73 -13.33
C ARG A 197 28.05 -5.94 -12.48
N LEU A 198 28.94 -5.19 -13.14
CA LEU A 198 29.94 -4.36 -12.45
C LEU A 198 29.25 -3.19 -11.73
N CYS A 199 28.29 -2.55 -12.41
CA CYS A 199 27.49 -1.46 -11.86
C CYS A 199 26.69 -1.88 -10.63
N ALA A 200 25.93 -2.98 -10.71
CA ALA A 200 25.11 -3.52 -9.63
C ALA A 200 25.92 -3.89 -8.39
N ARG A 201 27.08 -4.55 -8.58
CA ARG A 201 27.97 -4.89 -7.46
C ARG A 201 28.52 -3.65 -6.77
N LYS A 202 28.98 -2.67 -7.54
CA LYS A 202 29.52 -1.41 -6.99
C LYS A 202 28.45 -0.68 -6.20
N ILE A 203 27.25 -0.49 -6.75
CA ILE A 203 26.19 0.27 -6.06
C ILE A 203 25.72 -0.40 -4.77
N VAL A 204 25.50 -1.72 -4.81
CA VAL A 204 25.08 -2.47 -3.62
C VAL A 204 26.18 -2.44 -2.55
N GLN A 205 27.44 -2.59 -2.94
CA GLN A 205 28.56 -2.50 -2.01
C GLN A 205 28.69 -1.09 -1.44
N THR A 206 28.46 -0.04 -2.22
CA THR A 206 28.45 1.35 -1.75
C THR A 206 27.39 1.54 -0.68
N TYR A 207 26.14 1.13 -0.93
CA TYR A 207 25.05 1.24 0.05
C TYR A 207 25.31 0.44 1.33
N LYS A 208 25.90 -0.76 1.18
CA LYS A 208 26.33 -1.56 2.33
C LYS A 208 27.38 -0.82 3.17
N LEU A 209 28.43 -0.29 2.54
CA LEU A 209 29.47 0.47 3.25
C LEU A 209 28.90 1.75 3.88
N CYS A 210 27.96 2.43 3.22
CA CYS A 210 27.28 3.59 3.81
C CYS A 210 26.51 3.21 5.07
N SER A 211 25.84 2.05 5.09
CA SER A 211 25.14 1.56 6.28
C SER A 211 26.08 1.18 7.44
N GLU A 212 27.30 0.75 7.13
CA GLU A 212 28.29 0.30 8.13
C GLU A 212 29.18 1.45 8.64
N GLN A 213 29.48 2.44 7.81
CA GLN A 213 30.50 3.47 8.09
C GLN A 213 29.94 4.84 8.44
N ARG A 214 28.68 5.15 8.08
CA ARG A 214 28.09 6.45 8.45
C ARG A 214 27.51 6.42 9.85
N SER A 215 27.44 7.60 10.47
CA SER A 215 26.73 7.79 11.73
C SER A 215 25.30 7.29 11.57
N SER A 216 24.88 6.41 12.48
CA SER A 216 23.48 5.98 12.56
C SER A 216 22.60 7.20 12.82
N GLN A 217 21.62 7.42 11.96
CA GLN A 217 20.61 8.45 12.08
C GLN A 217 19.28 7.82 11.66
N ASP A 218 18.18 8.15 12.34
CA ASP A 218 16.89 7.47 12.14
C ASP A 218 16.31 7.68 10.73
N HIS A 219 16.75 8.71 10.01
CA HIS A 219 16.30 9.04 8.66
C HIS A 219 17.13 8.39 7.53
N ASN A 220 18.21 7.67 7.85
CA ASN A 220 19.03 7.02 6.84
C ASN A 220 18.42 5.68 6.41
N ASP A 221 17.98 5.57 5.15
CA ASP A 221 17.56 4.29 4.55
C ASP A 221 18.61 3.79 3.54
N TYR A 222 19.24 2.66 3.89
CA TYR A 222 20.14 1.92 3.00
C TYR A 222 19.57 0.54 2.63
N GLY A 223 18.27 0.34 2.84
CA GLY A 223 17.53 -0.87 2.53
C GLY A 223 17.28 -1.06 1.03
N MET A 224 16.55 -2.14 0.71
CA MET A 224 16.30 -2.50 -0.69
C MET A 224 15.50 -1.42 -1.44
N ARG A 225 14.61 -0.69 -0.74
CA ARG A 225 13.84 0.40 -1.35
C ARG A 225 14.75 1.51 -1.89
N ALA A 226 15.74 1.94 -1.11
CA ALA A 226 16.72 2.93 -1.54
C ALA A 226 17.56 2.44 -2.73
N VAL A 227 18.03 1.18 -2.70
CA VAL A 227 18.77 0.58 -3.82
C VAL A 227 17.90 0.50 -5.08
N MET A 228 16.63 0.11 -4.96
CA MET A 228 15.69 0.05 -6.08
C MET A 228 15.43 1.43 -6.69
N ALA A 229 15.32 2.48 -5.88
CA ALA A 229 15.13 3.84 -6.36
C ALA A 229 16.30 4.29 -7.24
N VAL A 230 17.55 4.04 -6.81
CA VAL A 230 18.75 4.34 -7.60
C VAL A 230 18.77 3.55 -8.90
N LEU A 231 18.47 2.25 -8.87
CA LEU A 231 18.44 1.41 -10.08
C LEU A 231 17.39 1.88 -11.09
N ARG A 232 16.21 2.30 -10.62
CA ARG A 232 15.16 2.90 -11.47
C ARG A 232 15.62 4.22 -12.09
N ALA A 233 16.27 5.09 -11.31
CA ALA A 233 16.85 6.33 -11.83
C ALA A 233 17.94 6.05 -12.88
N ALA A 234 18.83 5.10 -12.62
CA ALA A 234 19.86 4.68 -13.56
C ALA A 234 19.26 4.13 -14.87
N ALA A 235 18.16 3.38 -14.80
CA ALA A 235 17.43 2.91 -15.96
C ALA A 235 16.87 4.06 -16.81
N SER A 236 16.21 5.04 -16.18
CA SER A 236 15.70 6.23 -16.86
C SER A 236 16.83 7.03 -17.52
N LEU A 237 17.97 7.19 -16.84
CA LEU A 237 19.13 7.89 -17.40
C LEU A 237 19.70 7.18 -18.63
N LYS A 238 19.73 5.85 -18.66
CA LYS A 238 20.19 5.09 -19.84
C LYS A 238 19.25 5.21 -21.03
N GLN A 239 17.95 5.41 -20.78
CA GLN A 239 16.99 5.72 -21.84
C GLN A 239 17.19 7.12 -22.41
N MET A 240 17.62 8.08 -21.60
CA MET A 240 17.88 9.45 -22.07
C MET A 240 19.26 9.59 -22.74
N PHE A 241 20.27 8.86 -22.25
CA PHE A 241 21.66 8.97 -22.67
C PHE A 241 22.21 7.59 -23.07
N HIS A 242 21.78 7.08 -24.23
CA HIS A 242 22.09 5.72 -24.69
C HIS A 242 23.59 5.39 -24.73
N ASP A 243 24.40 6.29 -25.27
CA ASP A 243 25.84 6.07 -25.51
C ASP A 243 26.73 6.56 -24.36
N ALA A 244 26.14 7.11 -23.30
CA ALA A 244 26.90 7.60 -22.16
C ALA A 244 27.54 6.44 -21.38
N ASN A 245 28.69 6.72 -20.77
CA ASN A 245 29.40 5.75 -19.94
C ASN A 245 28.52 5.30 -18.78
N GLU A 246 28.31 3.99 -18.67
CA GLU A 246 27.38 3.40 -17.69
C GLU A 246 27.80 3.62 -16.25
N GLY A 247 29.11 3.63 -15.97
CA GLY A 247 29.62 4.01 -14.65
C GLY A 247 29.27 5.45 -14.28
N ILE A 248 29.30 6.38 -15.24
CA ILE A 248 28.90 7.78 -15.03
C ILE A 248 27.38 7.88 -14.82
N LEU A 249 26.57 7.14 -15.58
CA LEU A 249 25.12 7.12 -15.41
C LEU A 249 24.72 6.57 -14.03
N MET A 250 25.37 5.50 -13.59
CA MET A 250 25.21 4.97 -12.23
C MET A 250 25.61 5.99 -11.17
N LEU A 251 26.76 6.64 -11.32
CA LEU A 251 27.19 7.67 -10.37
C LEU A 251 26.20 8.84 -10.32
N ARG A 252 25.69 9.29 -11.48
CA ARG A 252 24.64 10.31 -11.56
C ARG A 252 23.38 9.87 -10.83
N SER A 253 22.94 8.63 -11.01
CA SER A 253 21.78 8.10 -10.28
C SER A 253 21.95 8.09 -8.76
N THR A 254 23.18 8.18 -8.24
CA THR A 254 23.48 8.24 -6.79
C THR A 254 23.75 9.64 -6.24
N ILE A 255 24.27 10.55 -7.06
CA ILE A 255 24.77 11.85 -6.62
C ILE A 255 23.87 12.99 -7.09
N ASN A 256 23.55 13.00 -8.39
CA ASN A 256 22.90 14.09 -9.09
C ASN A 256 22.28 13.54 -10.38
N LEU A 257 20.96 13.65 -10.50
CA LEU A 257 20.32 13.66 -11.81
C LEU A 257 21.03 14.75 -12.65
N PRO A 258 21.35 14.50 -13.94
CA PRO A 258 22.06 15.47 -14.77
C PRO A 258 21.31 16.79 -14.72
N GLU A 259 21.98 17.93 -14.48
CA GLU A 259 21.33 19.24 -14.36
C GLU A 259 20.27 19.38 -15.47
N PRO A 260 18.99 19.20 -15.12
CA PRO A 260 17.91 19.58 -16.00
C PRO A 260 18.04 21.07 -16.24
N ASP A 261 17.64 21.53 -17.41
CA ASP A 261 17.57 22.95 -17.67
C ASP A 261 16.52 23.59 -16.76
N TYR A 262 16.97 24.00 -15.57
CA TYR A 262 16.16 24.67 -14.57
C TYR A 262 16.11 26.17 -14.81
N VAL A 263 16.52 26.69 -15.97
CA VAL A 263 16.40 28.13 -16.28
C VAL A 263 14.95 28.56 -16.06
N LEU A 264 13.98 27.80 -16.59
CA LEU A 264 12.57 28.09 -16.41
C LEU A 264 12.12 27.94 -14.94
N LEU A 265 12.59 26.90 -14.24
CA LEU A 265 12.25 26.68 -12.82
C LEU A 265 12.81 27.81 -11.95
N LYS A 266 14.05 28.24 -12.19
CA LYS A 266 14.74 29.30 -11.48
C LYS A 266 14.08 30.66 -11.72
N GLU A 267 13.73 30.96 -12.97
CA GLU A 267 13.00 32.17 -13.33
C GLU A 267 11.62 32.20 -12.66
N THR A 268 10.90 31.07 -12.66
CA THR A 268 9.58 30.93 -12.03
C THR A 268 9.67 31.05 -10.51
N CYS A 269 10.63 30.37 -9.87
CA CYS A 269 10.89 30.51 -8.44
C CYS A 269 11.24 31.95 -8.06
N ALA A 270 12.09 32.62 -8.86
CA ALA A 270 12.45 34.02 -8.61
C ALA A 270 11.22 34.94 -8.71
N TRP A 271 10.33 34.70 -9.68
CA TRP A 271 9.08 35.44 -9.83
C TRP A 271 8.13 35.23 -8.63
N HIS A 272 7.90 33.98 -8.21
CA HIS A 272 7.06 33.67 -7.06
C HIS A 272 7.64 34.19 -5.74
N CYS A 273 8.95 34.01 -5.51
CA CYS A 273 9.61 34.57 -4.32
C CYS A 273 9.47 36.09 -4.28
N LYS A 274 9.61 36.78 -5.42
CA LYS A 274 9.40 38.23 -5.48
C LYS A 274 7.96 38.63 -5.14
N ASN A 275 6.96 37.89 -5.63
CA ASN A 275 5.55 38.18 -5.38
C ASN A 275 5.13 37.88 -3.93
N ASP A 276 5.68 36.82 -3.34
CA ASP A 276 5.44 36.43 -1.95
C ASP A 276 6.36 37.16 -0.96
N ASN A 277 7.17 38.13 -1.44
CA ASN A 277 8.12 38.92 -0.66
C ASN A 277 9.18 38.07 0.10
N LEU A 278 9.64 36.99 -0.54
CA LEU A 278 10.67 36.07 -0.09
C LEU A 278 11.97 36.27 -0.87
N GLN A 279 13.12 36.00 -0.23
CA GLN A 279 14.42 36.03 -0.89
C GLN A 279 14.78 34.64 -1.44
N LEU A 280 14.97 34.53 -2.75
CA LEU A 280 15.51 33.31 -3.36
C LEU A 280 17.02 33.24 -3.15
N THR A 281 17.44 32.62 -2.03
CA THR A 281 18.86 32.33 -1.79
C THR A 281 19.29 31.09 -2.59
N GLU A 282 20.59 30.96 -2.83
CA GLU A 282 21.16 29.79 -3.52
C GLU A 282 20.81 28.48 -2.79
N LEU A 283 20.89 28.48 -1.46
CA LEU A 283 20.55 27.32 -0.63
C LEU A 283 19.05 26.98 -0.69
N PHE A 284 18.19 27.99 -0.76
CA PHE A 284 16.75 27.79 -0.92
C PHE A 284 16.41 27.21 -2.30
N PHE A 285 17.06 27.70 -3.35
CA PHE A 285 16.89 27.17 -4.71
C PHE A 285 17.38 25.72 -4.83
N ILE A 286 18.52 25.38 -4.20
CA ILE A 286 19.00 23.98 -4.12
C ILE A 286 17.95 23.08 -3.46
N LYS A 287 17.29 23.54 -2.38
CA LYS A 287 16.26 22.75 -1.68
C LYS A 287 14.99 22.57 -2.48
N ILE A 288 14.53 23.61 -3.19
CA ILE A 288 13.39 23.50 -4.12
C ILE A 288 13.70 22.50 -5.23
N THR A 289 14.92 22.56 -5.77
CA THR A 289 15.38 21.64 -6.82
C THR A 289 15.40 20.19 -6.33
N GLN A 290 15.99 19.94 -5.15
CA GLN A 290 15.98 18.62 -4.52
C GLN A 290 14.57 18.09 -4.28
N LEU A 291 13.65 18.94 -3.82
CA LEU A 291 12.25 18.56 -3.62
C LEU A 291 11.55 18.21 -4.94
N TYR A 292 11.74 19.02 -5.98
CA TYR A 292 11.19 18.80 -7.31
C TYR A 292 11.69 17.48 -7.93
N GLU A 293 12.97 17.19 -7.81
CA GLU A 293 13.55 15.92 -8.26
C GLU A 293 12.94 14.71 -7.53
N MET A 294 12.73 14.84 -6.22
CA MET A 294 12.08 13.78 -5.43
C MET A 294 10.61 13.59 -5.79
N ILE A 295 9.90 14.67 -6.12
CA ILE A 295 8.52 14.66 -6.63
C ILE A 295 8.39 13.86 -7.94
N ILE A 296 9.37 13.97 -8.84
CA ILE A 296 9.37 13.24 -10.11
C ILE A 296 9.60 11.73 -9.89
N VAL A 297 10.47 11.39 -8.94
CA VAL A 297 10.94 10.01 -8.73
C VAL A 297 10.04 9.22 -7.79
N CYS A 298 9.35 9.89 -6.86
CA CYS A 298 8.54 9.25 -5.83
C CYS A 298 7.18 9.96 -5.65
N HIS A 299 6.12 9.17 -5.45
CA HIS A 299 4.77 9.70 -5.20
C HIS A 299 4.51 10.07 -3.74
N GLY A 300 5.44 9.76 -2.83
CA GLY A 300 5.39 10.14 -1.43
C GLY A 300 6.77 10.59 -0.94
N LEU A 301 6.82 11.71 -0.23
CA LEU A 301 8.07 12.29 0.27
C LEU A 301 7.86 12.87 1.67
N MET A 302 8.91 12.87 2.48
CA MET A 302 8.90 13.45 3.82
C MET A 302 9.90 14.59 3.88
N ILE A 303 9.45 15.77 4.32
CA ILE A 303 10.31 16.92 4.55
C ILE A 303 10.53 17.01 6.06
N VAL A 304 11.80 16.88 6.48
CA VAL A 304 12.18 16.99 7.89
C VAL A 304 12.79 18.36 8.14
N GLY A 305 12.20 19.11 9.05
CA GLY A 305 12.67 20.45 9.42
C GLY A 305 11.81 21.06 10.52
N TYR A 306 12.24 22.22 11.02
CA TYR A 306 11.41 23.01 11.94
C TYR A 306 10.22 23.60 11.18
N SER A 307 9.01 23.42 11.71
CA SER A 307 7.79 24.01 11.14
C SER A 307 7.83 25.53 11.32
N TYR A 308 7.95 26.25 10.21
CA TYR A 308 7.80 27.72 10.18
C TYR A 308 6.42 28.17 9.65
N GLY A 309 5.44 27.25 9.60
CA GLY A 309 4.02 27.55 9.44
C GLY A 309 3.65 28.26 8.15
N GLN A 310 3.68 27.54 7.01
CA GLN A 310 2.97 27.97 5.81
C GLN A 310 2.28 26.78 5.15
N GLU A 311 0.98 26.64 5.38
CA GLU A 311 0.11 25.77 4.58
C GLU A 311 -0.35 26.55 3.33
N LYS A 312 -0.07 26.01 2.14
CA LYS A 312 -0.70 26.45 0.87
C LYS A 312 -1.22 25.22 0.14
N LEU A 313 -2.52 25.21 -0.16
CA LEU A 313 -3.12 24.25 -1.09
C LEU A 313 -2.77 24.63 -2.53
N TYR A 314 -2.08 23.73 -3.22
CA TYR A 314 -1.78 23.87 -4.66
C TYR A 314 -2.90 23.23 -5.47
N ASN A 315 -3.74 24.05 -6.12
CA ASN A 315 -4.83 23.59 -6.98
C ASN A 315 -4.42 23.69 -8.45
N ASN A 316 -3.87 22.60 -9.00
CA ASN A 316 -3.73 22.40 -10.44
C ASN A 316 -4.64 21.23 -10.87
N PRO A 317 -5.54 21.40 -11.87
CA PRO A 317 -6.41 20.31 -12.33
C PRO A 317 -5.68 19.07 -12.86
N ASP A 318 -4.44 19.22 -13.36
CA ASP A 318 -3.67 18.12 -13.96
C ASP A 318 -2.76 17.38 -12.96
N GLN A 319 -2.47 17.99 -11.79
CA GLN A 319 -1.64 17.40 -10.74
C GLN A 319 -2.14 17.82 -9.35
N GLN A 320 -2.55 16.82 -8.57
CA GLN A 320 -3.07 17.02 -7.21
C GLN A 320 -2.06 16.54 -6.17
N TRP A 321 -1.85 17.37 -5.14
CA TRP A 321 -0.95 17.10 -4.03
C TRP A 321 -1.73 17.06 -2.72
N VAL A 322 -1.47 16.05 -1.89
CA VAL A 322 -2.00 15.96 -0.53
C VAL A 322 -0.84 16.15 0.42
N MET A 323 -0.91 17.18 1.27
CA MET A 323 0.11 17.51 2.25
C MET A 323 -0.42 17.24 3.66
N PHE A 324 0.41 16.65 4.50
CA PHE A 324 0.14 16.43 5.92
C PHE A 324 1.22 17.16 6.72
N ASP A 325 0.85 18.26 7.38
CA ASP A 325 1.74 19.00 8.29
C ASP A 325 1.51 18.53 9.74
N GLY A 326 2.58 18.23 10.46
CA GLY A 326 2.53 17.79 11.84
C GLY A 326 3.54 16.70 12.21
N PRO A 327 3.62 16.36 13.51
CA PRO A 327 4.46 15.27 13.98
C PRO A 327 3.95 13.95 13.40
N VAL A 328 4.88 13.11 12.98
CA VAL A 328 4.56 11.83 12.38
C VAL A 328 4.67 10.73 13.42
N ASP A 329 3.60 9.95 13.57
CA ASP A 329 3.57 8.77 14.45
C ASP A 329 3.64 7.48 13.62
N ALA A 330 4.33 6.47 14.17
CA ALA A 330 4.55 5.19 13.51
C ALA A 330 3.23 4.47 13.19
N PHE A 331 2.21 4.60 14.04
CA PHE A 331 0.90 4.01 13.82
C PHE A 331 0.25 4.59 12.57
N TRP A 332 0.29 5.91 12.38
CA TRP A 332 -0.34 6.59 11.23
C TRP A 332 0.34 6.27 9.90
N ILE A 333 1.68 6.29 9.82
CA ILE A 333 2.41 5.94 8.58
C ILE A 333 2.09 4.51 8.17
N GLU A 334 2.03 3.60 9.13
CA GLU A 334 1.80 2.19 8.85
C GLU A 334 0.45 1.93 8.15
N TYR A 335 -0.60 2.72 8.42
CA TYR A 335 -1.87 2.63 7.69
C TYR A 335 -1.76 3.08 6.22
N MET A 336 -0.78 3.92 5.91
CA MET A 336 -0.53 4.41 4.57
C MET A 336 0.40 3.51 3.76
N ASN A 337 0.95 2.44 4.33
CA ASN A 337 1.91 1.55 3.64
C ASN A 337 1.39 1.09 2.26
N THR A 338 0.13 0.70 2.14
CA THR A 338 -0.47 0.24 0.86
C THR A 338 -0.57 1.36 -0.21
N VAL A 339 -0.63 2.61 0.22
CA VAL A 339 -0.65 3.81 -0.64
C VAL A 339 0.78 4.24 -1.00
N LEU A 340 1.69 4.15 -0.03
CA LEU A 340 3.09 4.55 -0.16
C LEU A 340 3.94 3.50 -0.90
N ASP A 341 3.53 2.23 -0.90
CA ASP A 341 4.17 1.17 -1.68
C ASP A 341 3.85 1.27 -3.19
N ASP A 342 4.59 0.50 -4.00
CA ASP A 342 4.46 0.46 -5.47
C ASP A 342 3.02 0.12 -5.94
N ASP A 343 2.19 -0.42 -5.04
CA ASP A 343 0.80 -0.78 -5.32
C ASP A 343 -0.12 0.44 -5.50
N LYS A 344 0.16 1.58 -4.83
CA LYS A 344 -0.62 2.83 -4.92
C LYS A 344 -2.13 2.63 -4.76
N LYS A 345 -2.56 1.74 -3.85
CA LYS A 345 -4.00 1.43 -3.65
C LYS A 345 -4.50 1.95 -2.31
N LEU A 346 -5.63 2.66 -2.36
CA LEU A 346 -6.47 2.94 -1.21
C LEU A 346 -7.64 1.95 -1.19
N TRP A 347 -7.84 1.30 -0.05
CA TRP A 347 -9.07 0.57 0.25
C TRP A 347 -9.94 1.44 1.15
N HIS A 348 -10.59 2.47 0.61
CA HIS A 348 -11.81 3.03 1.19
C HIS A 348 -12.56 3.94 0.19
N GLU A 349 -13.87 3.97 0.36
CA GLU A 349 -14.95 4.44 -0.52
C GLU A 349 -14.93 5.95 -0.88
N ALA A 350 -14.03 6.74 -0.30
CA ALA A 350 -14.06 8.21 -0.35
C ALA A 350 -13.68 8.84 -1.70
N MET A 351 -13.10 8.09 -2.65
CA MET A 351 -12.71 8.62 -3.97
C MET A 351 -13.77 8.40 -5.07
N ARG A 352 -14.83 7.62 -4.82
CA ARG A 352 -15.85 7.34 -5.86
C ARG A 352 -16.63 8.58 -6.30
N CYS A 353 -16.82 9.56 -5.42
CA CYS A 353 -17.58 10.78 -5.73
C CYS A 353 -16.83 11.71 -6.70
N SER A 354 -15.49 11.76 -6.67
CA SER A 354 -14.69 12.56 -7.61
C SER A 354 -14.60 11.87 -8.99
N TRP A 355 -14.54 10.53 -8.99
CA TRP A 355 -14.51 9.72 -10.22
C TRP A 355 -15.79 9.82 -11.05
N ALA A 356 -16.96 9.90 -10.41
CA ALA A 356 -18.23 10.04 -11.12
C ALA A 356 -18.31 11.36 -11.92
N TRP A 357 -17.72 12.43 -11.41
CA TRP A 357 -17.62 13.72 -12.10
C TRP A 357 -16.61 13.71 -13.24
N ALA A 358 -15.43 13.12 -13.03
CA ALA A 358 -14.43 12.93 -14.08
C ALA A 358 -14.94 12.01 -15.22
N ALA A 359 -15.74 10.99 -14.89
CA ALA A 359 -16.35 10.09 -15.87
C ALA A 359 -17.42 10.79 -16.73
N ARG A 360 -18.15 11.78 -16.20
CA ARG A 360 -19.09 12.62 -16.97
C ARG A 360 -18.36 13.52 -17.96
N ASP A 361 -17.28 14.18 -17.54
CA ASP A 361 -16.48 15.03 -18.43
C ASP A 361 -15.83 14.22 -19.56
N ALA A 362 -15.50 12.96 -19.30
CA ALA A 362 -15.01 12.03 -20.32
C ALA A 362 -16.13 11.43 -21.20
N ASN A 363 -17.38 11.35 -20.74
CA ASN A 363 -18.50 10.79 -21.50
C ASN A 363 -19.87 11.38 -21.10
N PRO A 364 -20.44 12.32 -21.90
CA PRO A 364 -21.65 13.05 -21.55
C PRO A 364 -22.96 12.23 -21.56
N LYS A 365 -22.91 10.92 -21.87
CA LYS A 365 -24.07 10.02 -21.79
C LYS A 365 -24.31 9.45 -20.39
N ILE A 366 -23.42 9.70 -19.44
CA ILE A 366 -23.58 9.26 -18.04
C ILE A 366 -24.55 10.23 -17.34
N PRO A 367 -25.73 9.77 -16.88
CA PRO A 367 -26.69 10.65 -16.22
C PRO A 367 -26.16 11.05 -14.83
N VAL A 368 -26.03 12.36 -14.62
CA VAL A 368 -25.61 12.95 -13.34
C VAL A 368 -26.57 14.09 -12.99
N THR A 369 -27.07 14.11 -11.75
CA THR A 369 -27.90 15.21 -11.25
C THR A 369 -27.00 16.38 -10.84
N PRO A 370 -27.12 17.57 -11.45
CA PRO A 370 -26.33 18.74 -11.06
C PRO A 370 -26.80 19.31 -9.72
N ASN A 371 -25.87 19.89 -8.95
CA ASN A 371 -26.13 20.60 -7.68
C ASN A 371 -26.83 19.75 -6.60
N VAL A 372 -26.41 18.48 -6.44
CA VAL A 372 -26.86 17.66 -5.31
C VAL A 372 -26.23 18.20 -4.02
N ASP A 373 -27.03 18.88 -3.22
CA ASP A 373 -26.72 19.19 -1.82
C ASP A 373 -26.85 17.89 -1.04
N VAL A 374 -25.70 17.26 -0.77
CA VAL A 374 -25.60 15.94 -0.14
C VAL A 374 -26.24 15.95 1.25
N ALA A 375 -26.18 17.08 1.97
CA ALA A 375 -26.81 17.18 3.29
C ALA A 375 -28.35 17.14 3.18
N LYS A 376 -28.92 17.90 2.23
CA LYS A 376 -30.38 17.90 1.97
C LYS A 376 -30.89 16.63 1.30
N PHE A 377 -30.02 15.92 0.58
CA PHE A 377 -30.35 14.64 -0.02
C PHE A 377 -30.41 13.52 1.03
N LEU A 378 -29.50 13.53 1.99
CA LEU A 378 -29.39 12.48 2.99
C LEU A 378 -30.34 12.69 4.17
N VAL A 379 -30.71 13.94 4.50
CA VAL A 379 -31.51 14.25 5.69
C VAL A 379 -32.49 15.41 5.45
N ASP A 380 -33.72 15.26 5.96
CA ASP A 380 -34.81 16.23 5.84
C ASP A 380 -34.85 17.24 7.01
N GLU A 381 -35.52 18.37 6.79
CA GLU A 381 -35.61 19.47 7.77
C GLU A 381 -36.26 19.08 9.11
N ASN A 382 -37.14 18.07 9.13
CA ASN A 382 -37.72 17.61 10.40
C ASN A 382 -36.65 16.91 11.24
N THR A 383 -35.85 16.04 10.63
CA THR A 383 -34.76 15.33 11.29
C THR A 383 -33.69 16.33 11.78
N ILE A 384 -33.35 17.37 11.01
CA ILE A 384 -32.46 18.45 11.47
C ILE A 384 -33.09 19.24 12.64
N GLY A 385 -34.41 19.44 12.64
CA GLY A 385 -35.13 20.06 13.75
C GLY A 385 -35.17 19.23 15.03
N ASP A 386 -35.29 17.91 14.91
CA ASP A 386 -35.17 16.99 16.04
C ASP A 386 -33.75 17.06 16.62
N TRP A 387 -32.73 17.13 15.75
CA TRP A 387 -31.34 17.22 16.18
C TRP A 387 -31.03 18.52 16.93
N ALA A 388 -31.63 19.63 16.48
CA ALA A 388 -31.52 20.92 17.16
C ALA A 388 -32.14 20.90 18.56
N ARG A 389 -33.28 20.24 18.73
CA ARG A 389 -33.92 20.05 20.05
C ARG A 389 -33.06 19.21 20.99
N GLU A 390 -32.30 18.27 20.46
CA GLU A 390 -31.35 17.44 21.20
C GLU A 390 -30.01 18.15 21.49
N GLY A 391 -29.83 19.38 21.02
CA GLY A 391 -28.70 20.26 21.32
C GLY A 391 -27.58 20.26 20.27
N LEU A 392 -27.81 19.74 19.07
CA LEU A 392 -26.89 19.89 17.94
C LEU A 392 -27.17 21.21 17.20
N PRO A 393 -26.21 22.12 17.04
CA PRO A 393 -26.49 23.37 16.32
C PRO A 393 -26.84 23.12 14.85
N ARG A 394 -27.52 24.10 14.25
CA ARG A 394 -28.01 24.03 12.86
C ARG A 394 -27.02 24.57 11.83
N ASP A 395 -25.76 24.75 12.21
CA ASP A 395 -24.72 25.07 11.25
C ASP A 395 -24.38 23.84 10.38
N GLU A 396 -23.82 24.09 9.22
CA GLU A 396 -23.58 23.07 8.20
C GLU A 396 -22.67 21.95 8.69
N LEU A 397 -21.64 22.27 9.48
CA LEU A 397 -20.69 21.29 10.01
C LEU A 397 -21.37 20.38 11.06
N SER A 398 -22.17 20.97 11.94
CA SER A 398 -22.95 20.23 12.92
C SER A 398 -23.99 19.32 12.27
N ILE A 399 -24.67 19.78 11.22
CA ILE A 399 -25.60 18.95 10.45
C ILE A 399 -24.86 17.79 9.78
N GLN A 400 -23.74 18.05 9.11
CA GLN A 400 -22.92 16.99 8.48
C GLN A 400 -22.45 15.95 9.51
N ASN A 401 -21.99 16.39 10.69
CA ASN A 401 -21.67 15.51 11.81
C ASN A 401 -22.90 14.68 12.26
N GLY A 402 -24.09 15.28 12.32
CA GLY A 402 -25.34 14.59 12.61
C GLY A 402 -25.69 13.51 11.58
N ILE A 403 -25.51 13.79 10.29
CA ILE A 403 -25.72 12.84 9.19
C ILE A 403 -24.75 11.67 9.33
N MET A 404 -23.48 11.96 9.56
CA MET A 404 -22.44 10.94 9.73
C MET A 404 -22.70 10.03 10.93
N VAL A 405 -23.22 10.53 12.04
CA VAL A 405 -23.54 9.71 13.22
C VAL A 405 -24.78 8.86 13.01
N THR A 406 -25.76 9.36 12.24
CA THR A 406 -27.07 8.69 12.10
C THR A 406 -27.12 7.69 10.97
N HIS A 407 -26.36 7.91 9.90
CA HIS A 407 -26.40 7.07 8.69
C HIS A 407 -25.17 6.18 8.53
N ALA A 408 -24.09 6.40 9.29
CA ALA A 408 -22.94 5.50 9.28
C ALA A 408 -23.23 4.22 10.07
N SER A 409 -22.90 3.07 9.48
CA SER A 409 -23.03 1.75 10.11
C SER A 409 -21.92 1.44 11.13
N LYS A 410 -21.01 2.39 11.40
CA LYS A 410 -19.86 2.28 12.32
C LYS A 410 -19.63 3.64 13.01
N TRP A 411 -18.94 3.65 14.13
CA TRP A 411 -18.58 4.87 14.86
C TRP A 411 -17.70 5.77 14.01
N THR A 412 -18.23 6.92 13.63
CA THR A 412 -17.56 7.90 12.78
C THR A 412 -16.76 8.88 13.65
N LEU A 413 -15.54 9.22 13.21
CA LEU A 413 -14.74 10.25 13.87
C LEU A 413 -15.44 11.61 13.71
N LEU A 414 -15.87 12.20 14.83
CA LEU A 414 -16.45 13.55 14.85
C LEU A 414 -15.35 14.60 14.94
N ILE A 415 -15.37 15.53 14.00
CA ILE A 415 -14.61 16.77 14.13
C ILE A 415 -15.49 17.74 14.93
N ASP A 416 -15.32 17.70 16.25
CA ASP A 416 -16.16 18.41 17.22
C ASP A 416 -15.30 19.19 18.24
N PRO A 417 -14.64 20.27 17.81
CA PRO A 417 -13.72 21.04 18.65
C PRO A 417 -14.42 21.70 19.85
N GLN A 418 -15.75 21.83 19.82
CA GLN A 418 -16.56 22.42 20.89
C GLN A 418 -17.23 21.36 21.79
N GLY A 419 -17.06 20.06 21.49
CA GLY A 419 -17.57 18.93 22.29
C GLY A 419 -19.09 18.74 22.28
N GLN A 420 -19.81 19.37 21.34
CA GLN A 420 -21.26 19.40 21.29
C GLN A 420 -21.85 18.13 20.65
N GLY A 421 -21.22 17.62 19.58
CA GLY A 421 -21.55 16.35 18.95
C GLY A 421 -21.26 15.14 19.86
N LEU A 422 -20.18 15.19 20.65
CA LEU A 422 -19.89 14.19 21.68
C LEU A 422 -20.94 14.21 22.82
N GLY A 423 -21.36 15.41 23.23
CA GLY A 423 -22.42 15.60 24.22
C GLY A 423 -23.76 15.01 23.79
N ARG A 424 -24.11 15.16 22.50
CA ARG A 424 -25.29 14.57 21.88
C ARG A 424 -25.26 13.04 21.91
N ILE A 425 -24.15 12.42 21.49
CA ILE A 425 -23.99 10.95 21.51
C ILE A 425 -24.22 10.41 22.93
N LYS A 426 -23.58 11.02 23.94
CA LYS A 426 -23.72 10.61 25.35
C LYS A 426 -25.14 10.68 25.89
N ARG A 427 -26.00 11.54 25.35
CA ARG A 427 -27.43 11.64 25.74
C ARG A 427 -28.32 10.61 25.06
N ARG A 428 -27.87 10.04 23.93
CA ARG A 428 -28.57 9.02 23.15
C ARG A 428 -28.27 7.58 23.61
N THR A 429 -27.12 7.38 24.26
CA THR A 429 -26.67 6.08 24.80
C THR A 429 -27.02 5.85 26.27
N LYS A 430 -27.73 6.79 26.90
CA LYS A 430 -28.47 6.56 28.15
C LYS A 430 -29.91 6.21 27.82
#